data_AF-A0A9P5GZQ8-F1
#
_entry.id   AF-A0A9P5GZQ8-F1
#
_cell.length_a   1.000
_cell.length_b   1.000
_cell.length_c   1.000
_cell.angle_alpha   90.00
_cell.angle_beta   90.00
_cell.angle_gamma   90.00
#
_symmetry.space_group_name_H-M   'P 1'
#
loop_
_entity.id
_entity.type
_entity.pdbx_description
1 polymer ?
#
loop_
_entity_poly.entity_id
_entity_poly.type
_entity_poly.pdbx_seq_one_letter_code
_entity_poly.pdbx_strand_id
1 'polypeptide(L)'
;MADTAEQVETVPVAVQEDQDQDQEMALATTNTSTEVAAPTAKKVIKKIIRKKKRPARAQVDPDFLNSEPPPQTGVTYNLWYNKWSGGDREDKYLSQTKAKSRCNIAKDSGYTRADQVTGSYFCINFSRGICAKGQDCQYLHRLPGTFDLFNPNVDCFGRDKFSDYRDDMGGVGSFMRQNRTVYVGRIHVTDDIEEVVARHFAEWGQIERTRVLNTRGVGFITYTNEANAQFAKEAMAHQSLDHDEVLNVRWATADPNPMAQAREARRIEEQAAEAIRRALPAEFVAEIEGKDPESRKRRKLESNYGLEGYEAPDDIHFARGANAVNPLGRAGFDVEYQERPLIENGEYSEYSEAPAQIEQPQQETGGIFSGSTLAALSKARVAVASKPTAVSAGPLVAYDSDSDDE
;
A
#
# COMPACT_ATOMS: atom_id res chain seq x y z
N MET A 1 21.17 -18.89 -89.43
CA MET A 1 20.45 -20.06 -88.87
C MET A 1 20.03 -19.64 -87.46
N ALA A 2 18.92 -18.90 -87.39
CA ALA A 2 17.63 -19.32 -86.78
C ALA A 2 17.71 -19.26 -85.24
N ASP A 3 17.26 -18.16 -84.60
CA ASP A 3 15.88 -17.86 -84.11
C ASP A 3 15.45 -18.82 -82.99
N THR A 4 15.28 -18.40 -81.72
CA THR A 4 14.02 -17.91 -81.06
C THR A 4 14.37 -17.68 -79.56
N ALA A 5 14.06 -16.57 -78.86
CA ALA A 5 12.82 -15.91 -78.45
C ALA A 5 12.00 -16.63 -77.34
N GLU A 6 11.90 -15.95 -76.17
CA GLU A 6 10.78 -15.89 -75.16
C GLU A 6 10.35 -17.20 -74.44
N GLN A 7 10.05 -17.27 -73.13
CA GLN A 7 8.96 -16.60 -72.39
C GLN A 7 9.13 -16.65 -70.85
N VAL A 8 8.49 -15.68 -70.19
CA VAL A 8 8.23 -15.55 -68.75
C VAL A 8 6.93 -16.26 -68.40
N GLU A 9 6.88 -17.04 -67.32
CA GLU A 9 5.61 -17.41 -66.66
C GLU A 9 5.73 -17.47 -65.13
N THR A 10 4.74 -16.86 -64.50
CA THR A 10 4.52 -16.63 -63.07
C THR A 10 3.85 -17.83 -62.40
N VAL A 11 4.30 -18.24 -61.21
CA VAL A 11 3.66 -19.28 -60.38
C VAL A 11 2.97 -18.63 -59.17
N PRO A 12 1.67 -18.90 -58.90
CA PRO A 12 1.02 -18.55 -57.64
C PRO A 12 1.11 -19.71 -56.64
N VAL A 13 1.49 -19.42 -55.39
CA VAL A 13 1.42 -20.39 -54.28
C VAL A 13 0.24 -20.03 -53.39
N ALA A 14 -0.75 -20.92 -53.38
CA ALA A 14 -1.95 -20.85 -52.56
C ALA A 14 -1.74 -21.57 -51.21
N VAL A 15 -2.44 -21.03 -50.22
CA VAL A 15 -2.58 -21.47 -48.83
C VAL A 15 -3.44 -22.73 -48.76
N GLN A 16 -3.03 -23.72 -47.96
CA GLN A 16 -3.90 -24.83 -47.52
C GLN A 16 -3.85 -24.96 -46.00
N GLU A 17 -5.06 -24.99 -45.43
CA GLU A 17 -5.40 -25.22 -44.03
C GLU A 17 -5.48 -26.73 -43.78
N ASP A 18 -4.80 -27.23 -42.76
CA ASP A 18 -4.96 -28.61 -42.27
C ASP A 18 -6.00 -28.66 -41.14
N GLN A 19 -7.07 -29.43 -41.37
CA GLN A 19 -8.05 -29.88 -40.40
C GLN A 19 -7.85 -31.38 -40.15
N ASP A 20 -7.33 -31.76 -38.99
CA ASP A 20 -7.31 -33.15 -38.53
C ASP A 20 -8.53 -33.43 -37.63
N GLN A 21 -9.42 -34.28 -38.14
CA GLN A 21 -10.45 -34.99 -37.40
C GLN A 21 -10.02 -36.46 -37.34
N ASP A 22 -9.73 -36.98 -36.14
CA ASP A 22 -9.68 -38.42 -35.92
C ASP A 22 -10.66 -38.84 -34.83
N GLN A 23 -11.46 -39.83 -35.22
CA GLN A 23 -12.54 -40.49 -34.52
C GLN A 23 -11.96 -41.65 -33.70
N GLU A 24 -12.36 -41.79 -32.43
CA GLU A 24 -12.27 -43.07 -31.73
C GLU A 24 -13.62 -43.50 -31.14
N MET A 25 -13.91 -44.78 -31.38
CA MET A 25 -15.16 -45.52 -31.19
C MET A 25 -15.58 -45.65 -29.71
N ALA A 26 -16.87 -45.44 -29.44
CA ALA A 26 -17.53 -45.85 -28.21
C ALA A 26 -18.30 -47.18 -28.42
N LEU A 27 -17.97 -48.17 -27.59
CA LEU A 27 -18.63 -49.47 -27.53
C LEU A 27 -19.97 -49.35 -26.78
N ALA A 28 -21.04 -49.88 -27.36
CA ALA A 28 -22.38 -49.92 -26.78
C ALA A 28 -22.51 -51.07 -25.76
N THR A 29 -23.20 -50.82 -24.65
CA THR A 29 -23.89 -51.87 -23.90
C THR A 29 -25.26 -51.35 -23.48
N THR A 30 -26.27 -52.06 -23.94
CA THR A 30 -27.70 -51.87 -23.69
C THR A 30 -28.05 -52.11 -22.23
N ASN A 31 -28.90 -51.27 -21.63
CA ASN A 31 -29.90 -51.72 -20.66
C ASN A 31 -31.10 -50.78 -20.61
N THR A 32 -32.26 -51.42 -20.67
CA THR A 32 -33.63 -50.91 -20.76
C THR A 32 -34.13 -50.44 -19.41
N SER A 33 -34.70 -49.24 -19.30
CA SER A 33 -35.79 -48.92 -18.34
C SER A 33 -36.48 -47.61 -18.72
N THR A 34 -37.77 -47.70 -19.05
CA THR A 34 -38.74 -46.62 -19.18
C THR A 34 -39.20 -46.13 -17.81
N GLU A 35 -38.93 -44.88 -17.44
CA GLU A 35 -39.78 -44.08 -16.53
C GLU A 35 -39.69 -42.59 -16.88
N VAL A 36 -40.85 -41.94 -16.92
CA VAL A 36 -41.07 -40.54 -17.34
C VAL A 36 -40.94 -39.64 -16.10
N ALA A 37 -39.99 -38.69 -16.09
CA ALA A 37 -39.88 -37.66 -15.06
C ALA A 37 -39.37 -36.31 -15.61
N ALA A 38 -39.99 -35.23 -15.12
CA ALA A 38 -39.89 -33.83 -15.55
C ALA A 38 -38.46 -33.22 -15.55
N PRO A 39 -38.19 -32.18 -16.36
CA PRO A 39 -36.85 -31.63 -16.52
C PRO A 39 -36.48 -30.74 -15.32
N THR A 40 -35.57 -31.22 -14.48
CA THR A 40 -34.88 -30.37 -13.51
C THR A 40 -33.67 -29.71 -14.20
N ALA A 41 -33.67 -28.38 -14.22
CA ALA A 41 -32.61 -27.57 -14.80
C ALA A 41 -31.29 -27.77 -14.04
N LYS A 42 -30.40 -28.60 -14.59
CA LYS A 42 -29.02 -28.75 -14.11
C LYS A 42 -28.25 -27.47 -14.44
N LYS A 43 -27.89 -26.69 -13.42
CA LYS A 43 -26.96 -25.57 -13.54
C LYS A 43 -25.62 -26.11 -14.05
N VAL A 44 -25.29 -25.80 -15.30
CA VAL A 44 -23.99 -26.08 -15.89
C VAL A 44 -22.97 -25.15 -15.24
N ILE A 45 -22.26 -25.64 -14.22
CA ILE A 45 -21.05 -25.00 -13.73
C ILE A 45 -20.00 -25.18 -14.83
N LYS A 46 -19.83 -24.16 -15.68
CA LYS A 46 -18.70 -24.11 -16.61
C LYS A 46 -17.42 -24.10 -15.78
N LYS A 47 -16.73 -25.25 -15.69
CA LYS A 47 -15.36 -25.31 -15.18
C LYS A 47 -14.52 -24.37 -16.03
N ILE A 48 -14.16 -23.21 -15.47
CA ILE A 48 -13.16 -22.33 -16.06
C ILE A 48 -11.84 -23.09 -15.98
N ILE A 49 -11.47 -23.78 -17.07
CA ILE A 49 -10.14 -24.36 -17.21
C ILE A 49 -9.17 -23.17 -17.28
N ARG A 50 -8.60 -22.79 -16.14
CA ARG A 50 -7.52 -21.81 -16.10
C ARG A 50 -6.40 -22.36 -16.97
N LYS A 51 -6.13 -21.72 -18.12
CA LYS A 51 -4.96 -22.02 -18.96
C LYS A 51 -3.75 -22.12 -18.02
N LYS A 52 -3.09 -23.27 -18.01
CA LYS A 52 -1.87 -23.47 -17.23
C LYS A 52 -0.88 -22.39 -17.65
N LYS A 53 -0.32 -21.66 -16.68
CA LYS A 53 0.70 -20.65 -16.97
C LYS A 53 1.85 -21.34 -17.70
N ARG A 54 2.36 -20.70 -18.74
CA ARG A 54 3.56 -21.16 -19.45
C ARG A 54 4.72 -21.37 -18.46
N PRO A 55 5.60 -22.35 -18.68
CA PRO A 55 6.80 -22.51 -17.86
C PRO A 55 7.71 -21.29 -18.00
N ALA A 56 8.46 -20.97 -16.94
CA ALA A 56 9.42 -19.87 -17.00
C ALA A 56 10.61 -20.22 -17.91
N ARG A 57 11.01 -19.27 -18.74
CA ARG A 57 12.14 -19.43 -19.67
C ARG A 57 13.47 -19.33 -18.91
N ALA A 58 14.44 -20.17 -19.26
CA ALA A 58 15.83 -19.97 -18.85
C ALA A 58 16.41 -18.76 -19.63
N GLN A 59 16.81 -17.72 -18.91
CA GLN A 59 17.19 -16.44 -19.53
C GLN A 59 18.56 -16.53 -20.21
N VAL A 60 19.46 -17.28 -19.59
CA VAL A 60 20.86 -17.37 -19.95
C VAL A 60 21.36 -18.79 -19.70
N ASP A 61 22.31 -19.24 -20.50
CA ASP A 61 22.99 -20.52 -20.29
C ASP A 61 23.87 -20.48 -19.01
N PRO A 62 24.05 -21.62 -18.33
CA PRO A 62 24.81 -21.67 -17.07
C PRO A 62 26.26 -21.17 -17.22
N ASP A 63 26.86 -21.30 -18.40
CA ASP A 63 28.26 -20.92 -18.65
C ASP A 63 28.49 -19.40 -18.66
N PHE A 64 27.44 -18.61 -18.89
CA PHE A 64 27.51 -17.15 -18.83
C PHE A 64 27.79 -16.62 -17.41
N LEU A 65 27.50 -17.43 -16.38
CA LEU A 65 27.72 -17.05 -14.99
C LEU A 65 29.18 -17.24 -14.55
N ASN A 66 30.03 -17.89 -15.37
CA ASN A 66 31.45 -18.02 -15.07
C ASN A 66 32.09 -16.62 -15.12
N SER A 67 32.38 -16.10 -13.93
CA SER A 67 32.82 -14.73 -13.74
C SER A 67 34.19 -14.50 -14.34
N GLU A 68 34.27 -13.57 -15.29
CA GLU A 68 35.52 -12.87 -15.56
C GLU A 68 36.02 -12.25 -14.25
N PRO A 69 37.31 -12.36 -13.91
CA PRO A 69 37.85 -11.76 -12.70
C PRO A 69 37.55 -10.25 -12.71
N PRO A 70 37.22 -9.67 -11.54
CA PRO A 70 36.84 -8.26 -11.47
C PRO A 70 37.99 -7.40 -12.01
N PRO A 71 37.67 -6.30 -12.72
CA PRO A 71 38.69 -5.45 -13.32
C PRO A 71 39.67 -4.99 -12.25
N GLN A 72 40.96 -4.97 -12.62
CA GLN A 72 42.03 -4.56 -11.72
C GLN A 72 41.88 -3.07 -11.40
N THR A 73 41.34 -2.79 -10.22
CA THR A 73 41.08 -1.43 -9.72
C THR A 73 42.12 -0.99 -8.69
N GLY A 74 43.01 -1.88 -8.27
CA GLY A 74 44.05 -1.60 -7.28
C GLY A 74 45.30 -2.46 -7.46
N VAL A 75 46.26 -2.28 -6.56
CA VAL A 75 47.58 -2.90 -6.64
C VAL A 75 47.56 -4.34 -6.13
N THR A 76 46.84 -4.59 -5.02
CA THR A 76 46.88 -5.89 -4.34
C THR A 76 45.48 -6.49 -4.26
N TYR A 77 45.28 -7.71 -4.75
CA TYR A 77 44.00 -8.41 -4.63
C TYR A 77 43.87 -9.08 -3.25
N ASN A 78 42.87 -8.68 -2.48
CA ASN A 78 42.56 -9.25 -1.18
C ASN A 78 41.64 -10.46 -1.34
N LEU A 79 42.17 -11.66 -1.08
CA LEU A 79 41.44 -12.93 -1.19
C LEU A 79 40.30 -13.09 -0.16
N TRP A 80 40.40 -12.46 1.01
CA TRP A 80 39.35 -12.60 2.03
C TRP A 80 38.10 -11.81 1.66
N TYR A 81 38.29 -10.60 1.15
CA TYR A 81 37.18 -9.71 0.77
C TYR A 81 36.83 -9.76 -0.72
N ASN A 82 37.54 -10.59 -1.52
CA ASN A 82 37.47 -10.67 -2.97
C ASN A 82 37.43 -9.29 -3.65
N LYS A 83 38.36 -8.42 -3.23
CA LYS A 83 38.44 -7.02 -3.68
C LYS A 83 39.87 -6.59 -3.87
N TRP A 84 40.09 -5.72 -4.84
CA TRP A 84 41.36 -5.00 -4.99
C TRP A 84 41.53 -3.96 -3.87
N SER A 85 42.75 -3.85 -3.36
CA SER A 85 43.20 -2.90 -2.34
C SER A 85 44.29 -1.99 -2.92
N GLY A 86 44.42 -0.78 -2.37
CA GLY A 86 45.41 0.21 -2.81
C GLY A 86 45.07 0.91 -4.13
N GLY A 87 43.82 0.85 -4.57
CA GLY A 87 43.29 1.60 -5.71
C GLY A 87 42.60 2.90 -5.29
N ASP A 88 42.23 3.73 -6.28
CA ASP A 88 41.40 4.91 -6.01
C ASP A 88 40.03 4.48 -5.48
N ARG A 89 39.61 5.11 -4.37
CA ARG A 89 38.33 4.79 -3.72
C ARG A 89 37.14 5.36 -4.51
N GLU A 90 37.37 6.39 -5.34
CA GLU A 90 36.33 7.01 -6.15
C GLU A 90 35.96 6.19 -7.40
N ASP A 91 36.92 5.43 -7.94
CA ASP A 91 36.72 4.57 -9.11
C ASP A 91 35.59 3.57 -8.92
N LYS A 92 35.35 3.08 -7.69
CA LYS A 92 34.26 2.13 -7.42
C LYS A 92 32.87 2.70 -7.69
N TYR A 93 32.69 4.01 -7.49
CA TYR A 93 31.38 4.67 -7.67
C TYR A 93 31.22 5.23 -9.08
N LEU A 94 32.33 5.54 -9.75
CA LEU A 94 32.37 6.03 -11.12
C LEU A 94 32.30 4.87 -12.12
N SER A 95 33.03 3.79 -11.88
CA SER A 95 33.20 2.63 -12.77
C SER A 95 32.13 1.55 -12.61
N GLN A 96 30.86 1.95 -12.59
CA GLN A 96 29.76 0.99 -12.67
C GLN A 96 29.54 0.60 -14.14
N THR A 97 29.62 -0.69 -14.44
CA THR A 97 29.37 -1.22 -15.78
C THR A 97 27.90 -1.52 -15.98
N LYS A 98 27.44 -1.38 -17.24
CA LYS A 98 26.10 -1.76 -17.66
C LYS A 98 25.87 -3.25 -17.43
N ALA A 99 24.69 -3.62 -16.95
CA ALA A 99 24.29 -5.01 -16.83
C ALA A 99 24.30 -5.71 -18.21
N LYS A 100 24.76 -6.96 -18.26
CA LYS A 100 24.89 -7.71 -19.52
C LYS A 100 23.53 -8.07 -20.14
N SER A 101 22.49 -8.25 -19.32
CA SER A 101 21.13 -8.58 -19.77
C SER A 101 20.06 -7.88 -18.91
N ARG A 102 18.84 -7.80 -19.45
CA ARG A 102 17.64 -7.26 -18.78
C ARG A 102 16.51 -8.28 -18.89
N CYS A 103 15.74 -8.48 -17.83
CA CYS A 103 14.60 -9.39 -17.87
C CYS A 103 13.45 -8.79 -18.69
N ASN A 104 12.75 -9.64 -19.46
CA ASN A 104 11.51 -9.25 -20.11
C ASN A 104 10.37 -10.04 -19.46
N ILE A 105 9.55 -9.34 -18.68
CA ILE A 105 8.48 -9.96 -17.90
C ILE A 105 7.50 -10.73 -18.79
N ALA A 106 7.16 -10.21 -19.96
CA ALA A 106 6.20 -10.85 -20.86
C ALA A 106 6.74 -12.15 -21.50
N LYS A 107 8.06 -12.35 -21.57
CA LYS A 107 8.68 -13.54 -22.18
C LYS A 107 9.21 -14.52 -21.14
N ASP A 108 9.83 -14.00 -20.08
CA ASP A 108 10.57 -14.79 -19.10
C ASP A 108 9.71 -15.23 -17.92
N SER A 109 8.60 -14.54 -17.63
CA SER A 109 7.71 -14.94 -16.54
C SER A 109 6.96 -16.23 -16.85
N GLY A 110 6.80 -17.05 -15.82
CA GLY A 110 6.14 -18.32 -15.96
C GLY A 110 6.12 -19.13 -14.68
N TYR A 111 5.61 -20.34 -14.79
CA TYR A 111 5.58 -21.32 -13.71
C TYR A 111 6.99 -21.83 -13.40
N THR A 112 7.33 -21.89 -12.10
CA THR A 112 8.55 -22.53 -11.58
C THR A 112 8.22 -23.56 -10.51
N ARG A 113 9.23 -24.31 -10.04
CA ARG A 113 9.06 -25.24 -8.90
C ARG A 113 8.56 -24.55 -7.63
N ALA A 114 8.89 -23.28 -7.48
CA ALA A 114 8.49 -22.45 -6.34
C ALA A 114 6.97 -22.20 -6.28
N ASP A 115 6.25 -22.24 -7.41
CA ASP A 115 4.80 -22.06 -7.41
C ASP A 115 4.06 -23.21 -6.69
N GLN A 116 4.70 -24.38 -6.53
CA GLN A 116 4.15 -25.50 -5.76
C GLN A 116 4.31 -25.28 -4.25
N VAL A 117 5.30 -24.50 -3.80
CA VAL A 117 5.59 -24.26 -2.39
C VAL A 117 5.05 -22.90 -1.97
N THR A 118 4.05 -22.90 -1.08
CA THR A 118 3.47 -21.67 -0.52
C THR A 118 4.49 -20.90 0.32
N GLY A 119 4.55 -19.58 0.14
CA GLY A 119 5.48 -18.70 0.87
C GLY A 119 6.89 -18.65 0.27
N SER A 120 7.06 -19.13 -0.96
CA SER A 120 8.32 -18.98 -1.70
C SER A 120 8.61 -17.51 -2.05
N TYR A 121 9.89 -17.16 -2.12
CA TYR A 121 10.37 -15.83 -2.47
C TYR A 121 10.61 -15.67 -3.99
N PHE A 122 10.78 -14.44 -4.45
CA PHE A 122 11.13 -14.14 -5.84
C PHE A 122 12.61 -14.42 -6.13
N CYS A 123 12.90 -14.76 -7.40
CA CYS A 123 14.28 -14.98 -7.80
C CYS A 123 14.99 -13.65 -8.11
N ILE A 124 16.09 -13.36 -7.42
CA ILE A 124 16.91 -12.17 -7.70
C ILE A 124 17.60 -12.25 -9.07
N ASN A 125 17.99 -13.44 -9.50
CA ASN A 125 18.61 -13.62 -10.82
C ASN A 125 17.59 -13.42 -11.94
N PHE A 126 16.32 -13.77 -11.71
CA PHE A 126 15.24 -13.52 -12.65
C PHE A 126 15.01 -12.03 -12.84
N SER A 127 14.95 -11.26 -11.74
CA SER A 127 14.77 -9.81 -11.82
C SER A 127 15.93 -9.15 -12.57
N ARG A 128 17.16 -9.62 -12.35
CA ARG A 128 18.36 -9.17 -13.09
C ARG A 128 18.49 -9.68 -14.52
N GLY A 129 17.65 -10.61 -14.98
CA GLY A 129 17.72 -11.13 -16.35
C GLY A 129 18.79 -12.20 -16.60
N ILE A 130 19.30 -12.86 -15.55
CA ILE A 130 20.43 -13.81 -15.61
C ILE A 130 20.10 -15.19 -15.03
N CYS A 131 18.82 -15.53 -14.86
CA CYS A 131 18.45 -16.82 -14.28
C CYS A 131 18.63 -17.98 -15.29
N ALA A 132 19.60 -18.85 -15.02
CA ALA A 132 19.85 -20.05 -15.82
C ALA A 132 18.87 -21.22 -15.54
N LYS A 133 18.17 -21.21 -14.40
CA LYS A 133 17.34 -22.34 -13.96
C LYS A 133 15.96 -22.40 -14.63
N GLY A 134 15.45 -21.28 -15.15
CA GLY A 134 14.12 -21.22 -15.79
C GLY A 134 13.02 -21.87 -14.95
N GLN A 135 12.31 -22.84 -15.53
CA GLN A 135 11.24 -23.63 -14.91
C GLN A 135 11.68 -24.37 -13.64
N ASP A 136 12.94 -24.80 -13.57
CA ASP A 136 13.47 -25.57 -12.43
C ASP A 136 13.92 -24.69 -11.26
N CYS A 137 13.69 -23.38 -11.34
CA CYS A 137 14.04 -22.46 -10.27
C CYS A 137 13.22 -22.74 -8.99
N GLN A 138 13.90 -22.71 -7.84
CA GLN A 138 13.30 -22.83 -6.51
C GLN A 138 12.65 -21.53 -6.02
N TYR A 139 12.76 -20.46 -6.81
CA TYR A 139 12.18 -19.16 -6.53
C TYR A 139 11.17 -18.77 -7.61
N LEU A 140 10.27 -17.84 -7.29
CA LEU A 140 9.18 -17.43 -8.17
C LEU A 140 9.68 -16.56 -9.34
N HIS A 141 9.21 -16.83 -10.57
CA HIS A 141 9.48 -16.04 -11.78
C HIS A 141 8.22 -15.29 -12.25
N ARG A 142 7.75 -14.35 -11.43
CA ARG A 142 6.63 -13.45 -11.73
C ARG A 142 6.80 -12.16 -10.94
N LEU A 143 5.98 -11.16 -11.24
CA LEU A 143 5.89 -9.94 -10.44
C LEU A 143 5.12 -10.17 -9.13
N PRO A 144 5.46 -9.46 -8.04
CA PRO A 144 4.68 -9.48 -6.80
C PRO A 144 3.24 -8.99 -7.01
N GLY A 145 2.28 -9.84 -6.62
CA GLY A 145 0.86 -9.50 -6.59
C GLY A 145 0.41 -8.92 -5.25
N THR A 146 -0.87 -8.57 -5.15
CA THR A 146 -1.49 -8.11 -3.90
C THR A 146 -1.58 -9.20 -2.82
N PHE A 147 -1.53 -10.47 -3.22
CA PHE A 147 -1.63 -11.62 -2.31
C PHE A 147 -0.27 -12.13 -1.83
N ASP A 148 0.83 -11.58 -2.35
CA ASP A 148 2.19 -11.95 -1.95
C ASP A 148 2.62 -11.06 -0.76
N LEU A 149 2.21 -11.46 0.46
CA LEU A 149 2.58 -10.77 1.70
C LEU A 149 3.83 -11.40 2.33
N PHE A 150 4.84 -10.59 2.64
CA PHE A 150 6.08 -11.01 3.28
C PHE A 150 6.20 -10.44 4.70
N ASN A 151 7.03 -11.08 5.53
CA ASN A 151 7.36 -10.55 6.84
C ASN A 151 8.08 -9.19 6.69
N PRO A 152 7.71 -8.15 7.47
CA PRO A 152 8.41 -6.87 7.46
C PRO A 152 9.93 -6.94 7.63
N ASN A 153 10.49 -7.98 8.23
CA ASN A 153 11.94 -8.11 8.39
C ASN A 153 12.65 -8.66 7.14
N VAL A 154 11.91 -9.17 6.16
CA VAL A 154 12.44 -9.85 4.98
C VAL A 154 11.99 -9.09 3.72
N ASP A 155 12.85 -9.08 2.71
CA ASP A 155 12.57 -8.57 1.36
C ASP A 155 11.81 -9.61 0.52
N CYS A 156 11.15 -9.20 -0.56
CA CYS A 156 10.48 -10.08 -1.52
C CYS A 156 11.40 -11.18 -2.12
N PHE A 157 12.72 -10.99 -2.07
CA PHE A 157 13.74 -11.97 -2.48
C PHE A 157 14.21 -12.92 -1.35
N GLY A 158 13.67 -12.81 -0.14
CA GLY A 158 14.07 -13.66 0.99
C GLY A 158 15.35 -13.23 1.70
N ARG A 159 15.80 -11.98 1.50
CA ARG A 159 16.96 -11.38 2.17
C ARG A 159 16.51 -10.61 3.41
N ASP A 160 17.29 -10.65 4.48
CA ASP A 160 17.00 -9.90 5.69
C ASP A 160 17.20 -8.39 5.48
N LYS A 161 16.27 -7.60 6.01
CA LYS A 161 16.36 -6.13 6.08
C LYS A 161 17.13 -5.71 7.33
N PHE A 162 17.76 -4.55 7.27
CA PHE A 162 18.57 -4.00 8.37
C PHE A 162 17.76 -3.01 9.21
N SER A 163 18.27 -2.65 10.40
CA SER A 163 17.66 -1.60 11.23
C SER A 163 17.71 -0.25 10.54
N ASP A 164 18.86 0.11 10.00
CA ASP A 164 19.13 1.39 9.37
C ASP A 164 19.46 1.24 7.88
N TYR A 165 19.25 2.32 7.15
CA TYR A 165 19.72 2.41 5.76
C TYR A 165 21.24 2.53 5.74
N ARG A 166 21.85 2.03 4.67
CA ARG A 166 23.25 2.33 4.36
C ARG A 166 23.39 3.80 3.97
N ASP A 167 24.56 4.38 4.20
CA ASP A 167 24.89 5.77 3.81
C ASP A 167 24.67 6.04 2.31
N ASP A 168 24.93 5.04 1.48
CA ASP A 168 24.73 5.09 0.02
C ASP A 168 23.27 4.87 -0.41
N MET A 169 22.33 4.71 0.53
CA MET A 169 20.93 4.31 0.32
C MET A 169 20.78 3.07 -0.59
N GLY A 170 21.81 2.24 -0.66
CA GLY A 170 21.84 0.99 -1.41
C GLY A 170 21.31 -0.19 -0.61
N GLY A 171 21.46 -1.39 -1.18
CA GLY A 171 21.13 -2.63 -0.47
C GLY A 171 19.63 -2.90 -0.28
N VAL A 172 19.28 -3.69 0.73
CA VAL A 172 17.93 -4.25 0.91
C VAL A 172 16.93 -3.24 1.47
N GLY A 173 17.41 -2.26 2.24
CA GLY A 173 16.58 -1.26 2.92
C GLY A 173 16.43 -1.58 4.41
N SER A 174 15.62 -0.76 5.09
CA SER A 174 15.37 -0.87 6.54
C SER A 174 13.97 -1.44 6.82
N PHE A 175 13.82 -2.19 7.90
CA PHE A 175 12.50 -2.63 8.40
C PHE A 175 11.80 -1.57 9.25
N MET A 176 12.51 -0.57 9.78
CA MET A 176 11.93 0.49 10.63
C MET A 176 11.04 1.46 9.83
N ARG A 177 11.37 1.67 8.55
CA ARG A 177 10.63 2.55 7.65
C ARG A 177 10.26 1.81 6.38
N GLN A 178 8.95 1.66 6.15
CA GLN A 178 8.41 1.13 4.90
C GLN A 178 8.65 2.12 3.75
N ASN A 179 9.57 1.78 2.85
CA ASN A 179 9.90 2.59 1.69
C ASN A 179 9.34 1.95 0.41
N ARG A 180 8.42 2.65 -0.24
CA ARG A 180 7.87 2.29 -1.56
C ARG A 180 8.43 3.13 -2.70
N THR A 181 9.30 4.08 -2.35
CA THR A 181 9.85 5.10 -3.23
C THR A 181 11.28 4.75 -3.63
N VAL A 182 11.52 4.64 -4.92
CA VAL A 182 12.83 4.36 -5.51
C VAL A 182 13.39 5.64 -6.13
N TYR A 183 14.65 5.94 -5.81
CA TYR A 183 15.45 6.97 -6.45
C TYR A 183 16.12 6.39 -7.69
N VAL A 184 16.01 7.10 -8.80
CA VAL A 184 16.69 6.78 -10.07
C VAL A 184 17.52 7.98 -10.46
N GLY A 185 18.83 7.79 -10.60
CA GLY A 185 19.75 8.84 -11.02
C GLY A 185 20.59 8.43 -12.21
N ARG A 186 21.35 9.40 -12.75
CA ARG A 186 22.12 9.27 -13.99
C ARG A 186 21.24 8.98 -15.21
N ILE A 187 20.05 9.60 -15.23
CA ILE A 187 19.18 9.59 -16.40
C ILE A 187 19.63 10.70 -17.34
N HIS A 188 19.75 10.40 -18.63
CA HIS A 188 20.09 11.36 -19.67
C HIS A 188 18.93 12.33 -19.85
N VAL A 189 19.25 13.62 -19.94
CA VAL A 189 18.25 14.68 -19.95
C VAL A 189 17.73 14.86 -21.38
N THR A 190 16.51 14.39 -21.63
CA THR A 190 15.72 14.66 -22.83
C THR A 190 14.39 15.33 -22.47
N ASP A 191 13.58 15.69 -23.47
CA ASP A 191 12.26 16.26 -23.20
C ASP A 191 11.24 15.16 -22.84
N ASP A 192 11.44 13.93 -23.33
CA ASP A 192 10.51 12.79 -23.17
C ASP A 192 10.84 11.89 -21.96
N ILE A 193 11.71 12.33 -21.03
CA ILE A 193 12.20 11.49 -19.91
C ILE A 193 11.05 10.92 -19.07
N GLU A 194 10.03 11.72 -18.81
CA GLU A 194 8.89 11.30 -17.98
C GLU A 194 8.17 10.09 -18.57
N GLU A 195 7.97 10.09 -19.90
CA GLU A 195 7.34 8.99 -20.61
C GLU A 195 8.23 7.75 -20.64
N VAL A 196 9.53 7.93 -20.88
CA VAL A 196 10.50 6.82 -20.91
C VAL A 196 10.59 6.16 -19.54
N VAL A 197 10.73 6.94 -18.47
CA VAL A 197 10.76 6.42 -17.10
C VAL A 197 9.44 5.75 -16.75
N ALA A 198 8.30 6.38 -17.04
CA ALA A 198 6.99 5.78 -16.77
C ALA A 198 6.81 4.45 -17.52
N ARG A 199 7.18 4.39 -18.81
CA ARG A 199 7.06 3.18 -19.64
C ARG A 199 7.87 2.02 -19.08
N HIS A 200 9.16 2.24 -18.81
CA HIS A 200 10.05 1.18 -18.34
C HIS A 200 9.74 0.72 -16.93
N PHE A 201 9.40 1.62 -16.01
CA PHE A 201 9.11 1.26 -14.62
C PHE A 201 7.68 0.71 -14.43
N ALA A 202 6.71 1.07 -15.29
CA ALA A 202 5.34 0.54 -15.22
C ALA A 202 5.28 -0.97 -15.47
N GLU A 203 6.25 -1.54 -16.18
CA GLU A 203 6.32 -2.99 -16.40
C GLU A 203 6.48 -3.77 -15.09
N TRP A 204 7.16 -3.20 -14.10
CA TRP A 204 7.60 -3.90 -12.89
C TRP A 204 6.56 -3.92 -11.77
N GLY A 205 5.51 -3.11 -11.88
CA GLY A 205 4.44 -3.05 -10.89
C GLY A 205 3.60 -1.79 -11.02
N GLN A 206 2.52 -1.75 -10.24
CA GLN A 206 1.63 -0.60 -10.23
C GLN A 206 2.29 0.60 -9.55
N ILE A 207 2.41 1.69 -10.32
CA ILE A 207 2.98 2.96 -9.87
C ILE A 207 1.85 3.83 -9.31
N GLU A 208 2.12 4.45 -8.15
CA GLU A 208 1.25 5.46 -7.55
C GLU A 208 1.59 6.86 -8.07
N ARG A 209 2.89 7.19 -8.13
CA ARG A 209 3.36 8.49 -8.61
C ARG A 209 4.77 8.41 -9.17
N THR A 210 4.98 9.04 -10.32
CA THR A 210 6.31 9.30 -10.91
C THR A 210 6.58 10.80 -10.83
N ARG A 211 7.74 11.19 -10.29
CA ARG A 211 8.22 12.57 -10.28
C ARG A 211 9.62 12.59 -10.87
N VAL A 212 9.79 13.21 -12.03
CA VAL A 212 11.10 13.42 -12.64
C VAL A 212 11.54 14.87 -12.42
N LEU A 213 12.84 15.07 -12.26
CA LEU A 213 13.47 16.37 -12.13
C LEU A 213 14.50 16.52 -13.25
N ASN A 214 14.07 17.07 -14.39
CA ASN A 214 14.84 17.12 -15.63
C ASN A 214 16.17 17.86 -15.45
N THR A 215 16.21 18.90 -14.60
CA THR A 215 17.43 19.69 -14.34
C THR A 215 18.58 18.88 -13.75
N ARG A 216 18.28 17.76 -13.06
CA ARG A 216 19.29 16.91 -12.40
C ARG A 216 19.40 15.52 -13.01
N GLY A 217 18.53 15.15 -13.96
CA GLY A 217 18.45 13.78 -14.48
C GLY A 217 18.12 12.77 -13.38
N VAL A 218 17.20 13.13 -12.47
CA VAL A 218 16.79 12.31 -11.32
C VAL A 218 15.29 12.05 -11.36
N GLY A 219 14.88 10.83 -11.06
CA GLY A 219 13.49 10.43 -10.90
C GLY A 219 13.20 9.83 -9.52
N PHE A 220 11.99 10.05 -9.04
CA PHE A 220 11.43 9.43 -7.84
C PHE A 220 10.16 8.68 -8.23
N ILE A 221 10.15 7.38 -7.97
CA ILE A 221 9.08 6.48 -8.42
C ILE A 221 8.48 5.83 -7.19
N THR A 222 7.21 6.10 -6.94
CA THR A 222 6.45 5.57 -5.80
C THR A 222 5.58 4.43 -6.29
N TYR A 223 5.81 3.22 -5.79
CA TYR A 223 4.95 2.07 -6.07
C TYR A 223 3.82 1.95 -5.04
N THR A 224 2.75 1.25 -5.40
CA THR A 224 1.67 0.92 -4.46
C THR A 224 2.13 -0.09 -3.41
N ASN A 225 2.85 -1.13 -3.84
CA ASN A 225 3.36 -2.21 -3.01
C ASN A 225 4.87 -2.06 -2.74
N GLU A 226 5.30 -2.31 -1.51
CA GLU A 226 6.73 -2.34 -1.14
C GLU A 226 7.49 -3.42 -1.92
N ALA A 227 6.89 -4.60 -2.08
CA ALA A 227 7.50 -5.72 -2.82
C ALA A 227 7.81 -5.34 -4.28
N ASN A 228 6.95 -4.55 -4.94
CA ASN A 228 7.20 -4.07 -6.30
C ASN A 228 8.35 -3.06 -6.34
N ALA A 229 8.48 -2.19 -5.34
CA ALA A 229 9.60 -1.26 -5.23
C ALA A 229 10.93 -2.00 -5.05
N GLN A 230 10.97 -3.00 -4.17
CA GLN A 230 12.12 -3.86 -3.95
C GLN A 230 12.51 -4.61 -5.24
N PHE A 231 11.51 -5.20 -5.91
CA PHE A 231 11.71 -5.95 -7.13
C PHE A 231 12.23 -5.06 -8.27
N ALA A 232 11.58 -3.91 -8.51
CA ALA A 232 12.00 -2.95 -9.54
C ALA A 232 13.41 -2.40 -9.28
N LYS A 233 13.76 -2.16 -8.01
CA LYS A 233 15.07 -1.60 -7.63
C LYS A 233 16.24 -2.53 -7.97
N GLU A 234 16.12 -3.84 -7.73
CA GLU A 234 17.19 -4.79 -8.09
C GLU A 234 17.35 -4.98 -9.60
N ALA A 235 16.32 -4.62 -10.34
CA ALA A 235 16.15 -5.13 -11.68
C ALA A 235 16.34 -4.06 -12.75
N MET A 236 16.09 -2.80 -12.38
CA MET A 236 16.53 -1.61 -13.09
C MET A 236 17.93 -1.14 -12.64
N ALA A 237 18.53 -1.76 -11.62
CA ALA A 237 19.90 -1.44 -11.21
C ALA A 237 20.90 -1.75 -12.33
N HIS A 238 21.77 -0.78 -12.65
CA HIS A 238 22.79 -0.88 -13.71
C HIS A 238 22.22 -1.14 -15.12
N GLN A 239 20.93 -0.94 -15.32
CA GLN A 239 20.31 -1.02 -16.64
C GLN A 239 20.43 0.31 -17.39
N SER A 240 20.15 0.25 -18.68
CA SER A 240 19.88 1.42 -19.52
C SER A 240 18.38 1.60 -19.74
N LEU A 241 17.95 2.84 -19.91
CA LEU A 241 16.64 3.16 -20.49
C LEU A 241 16.75 3.10 -22.03
N ASP A 242 16.38 4.19 -22.71
CA ASP A 242 16.43 4.32 -24.17
C ASP A 242 17.82 4.80 -24.66
N HIS A 243 18.63 5.38 -23.76
CA HIS A 243 20.02 5.77 -24.01
C HIS A 243 20.97 4.80 -23.31
N ASP A 244 22.20 4.63 -23.81
CA ASP A 244 23.25 3.74 -23.24
C ASP A 244 23.85 4.23 -21.90
N GLU A 245 23.00 4.77 -21.04
CA GLU A 245 23.33 5.16 -19.68
C GLU A 245 23.33 3.97 -18.72
N VAL A 246 24.04 4.14 -17.60
CA VAL A 246 24.02 3.20 -16.48
C VAL A 246 23.26 3.84 -15.34
N LEU A 247 22.01 3.41 -15.17
CA LEU A 247 21.13 3.91 -14.13
C LEU A 247 21.67 3.57 -12.75
N ASN A 248 21.55 4.55 -11.85
CA ASN A 248 21.86 4.39 -10.45
C ASN A 248 20.57 4.37 -9.63
N VAL A 249 20.20 3.19 -9.16
CA VAL A 249 18.92 2.94 -8.47
C VAL A 249 19.14 2.72 -6.98
N ARG A 250 18.50 3.53 -6.15
CA ARG A 250 18.66 3.57 -4.69
C ARG A 250 17.33 3.73 -3.97
N TRP A 251 17.33 3.51 -2.66
CA TRP A 251 16.20 3.87 -1.83
C TRP A 251 16.07 5.39 -1.74
N ALA A 252 14.85 5.91 -1.88
CA ALA A 252 14.64 7.34 -1.74
C ALA A 252 14.62 7.76 -0.27
N THR A 253 15.19 8.92 0.01
CA THR A 253 15.03 9.62 1.29
C THR A 253 13.62 10.23 1.37
N ALA A 254 13.21 10.70 2.55
CA ALA A 254 11.95 11.41 2.68
C ALA A 254 11.98 12.69 1.83
N ASP A 255 10.89 12.99 1.11
CA ASP A 255 10.77 14.23 0.34
C ASP A 255 10.90 15.42 1.31
N PRO A 256 11.79 16.39 1.07
CA PRO A 256 11.92 17.57 1.93
C PRO A 256 10.67 18.45 1.98
N ASN A 257 9.75 18.32 1.02
CA ASN A 257 8.54 19.15 0.99
C ASN A 257 7.55 18.75 2.11
N PRO A 258 7.17 19.66 3.04
CA PRO A 258 6.26 19.35 4.14
C PRO A 258 4.87 18.88 3.66
N MET A 259 4.37 19.36 2.52
CA MET A 259 3.10 18.88 1.98
C MET A 259 3.17 17.43 1.50
N ALA A 260 4.33 17.01 0.98
CA ALA A 260 4.55 15.62 0.56
C ALA A 260 4.66 14.69 1.78
N GLN A 261 5.33 15.14 2.85
CA GLN A 261 5.42 14.41 4.11
C GLN A 261 4.04 14.25 4.77
N ALA A 262 3.25 15.33 4.82
CA ALA A 262 1.89 15.28 5.37
C ALA A 262 0.97 14.33 4.58
N ARG A 263 1.11 14.28 3.25
CA ARG A 263 0.36 13.33 2.41
C ARG A 263 0.74 11.88 2.70
N GLU A 264 2.03 11.58 2.77
CA GLU A 264 2.49 10.21 3.06
C GLU A 264 2.13 9.81 4.49
N ALA A 265 2.26 10.71 5.47
CA ALA A 265 1.82 10.49 6.85
C ALA A 265 0.31 10.18 6.90
N ARG A 266 -0.52 11.00 6.24
CA ARG A 266 -1.96 10.75 6.14
C ARG A 266 -2.29 9.38 5.52
N ARG A 267 -1.55 8.98 4.48
CA ARG A 267 -1.73 7.66 3.85
C ARG A 267 -1.30 6.52 4.76
N ILE A 268 -0.21 6.68 5.52
CA ILE A 268 0.23 5.70 6.51
C ILE A 268 -0.82 5.59 7.64
N GLU A 269 -1.37 6.71 8.11
CA GLU A 269 -2.45 6.74 9.10
C GLU A 269 -3.72 6.05 8.59
N GLU A 270 -4.11 6.28 7.33
CA GLU A 270 -5.25 5.61 6.69
C GLU A 270 -5.04 4.10 6.58
N GLN A 271 -3.85 3.68 6.14
CA GLN A 271 -3.48 2.26 6.05
C GLN A 271 -3.45 1.61 7.44
N ALA A 272 -2.94 2.32 8.46
CA ALA A 272 -2.97 1.86 9.85
C ALA A 272 -4.41 1.77 10.37
N ALA A 273 -5.27 2.74 10.04
CA ALA A 273 -6.68 2.71 10.41
C ALA A 273 -7.42 1.55 9.76
N GLU A 274 -7.16 1.23 8.49
CA GLU A 274 -7.74 0.06 7.81
C GLU A 274 -7.26 -1.25 8.45
N ALA A 275 -5.96 -1.35 8.77
CA ALA A 275 -5.42 -2.52 9.47
C ALA A 275 -6.03 -2.70 10.87
N ILE A 276 -6.22 -1.59 11.61
CA ILE A 276 -6.88 -1.59 12.93
C ILE A 276 -8.36 -1.97 12.79
N ARG A 277 -9.08 -1.42 11.81
CA ARG A 277 -10.49 -1.79 11.53
C ARG A 277 -10.62 -3.28 11.20
N ARG A 278 -9.65 -3.86 10.49
CA ARG A 278 -9.64 -5.29 10.18
C ARG A 278 -9.30 -6.15 11.40
N ALA A 279 -8.50 -5.64 12.34
CA ALA A 279 -8.09 -6.36 13.55
C ALA A 279 -9.12 -6.27 14.68
N LEU A 280 -9.89 -5.18 14.76
CA LEU A 280 -10.91 -4.98 15.78
C LEU A 280 -12.15 -5.85 15.50
N PRO A 281 -12.86 -6.30 16.57
CA PRO A 281 -14.13 -7.01 16.41
C PRO A 281 -15.13 -6.19 15.60
N ALA A 282 -15.89 -6.85 14.73
CA ALA A 282 -16.87 -6.19 13.86
C ALA A 282 -17.95 -5.43 14.65
N GLU A 283 -18.29 -5.90 15.85
CA GLU A 283 -19.21 -5.22 16.77
C GLU A 283 -18.66 -3.84 17.20
N PHE A 284 -17.38 -3.80 17.59
CA PHE A 284 -16.73 -2.56 18.01
C PHE A 284 -16.55 -1.55 16.87
N VAL A 285 -16.27 -2.05 15.65
CA VAL A 285 -16.24 -1.19 14.45
C VAL A 285 -17.63 -0.67 14.13
N ALA A 286 -18.68 -1.49 14.23
CA ALA A 286 -20.06 -1.07 13.99
C ALA A 286 -20.56 -0.04 15.01
N GLU A 287 -20.11 -0.13 16.26
CA GLU A 287 -20.36 0.86 17.30
C GLU A 287 -19.67 2.20 16.99
N ILE A 288 -18.37 2.19 16.63
CA ILE A 288 -17.63 3.40 16.22
C ILE A 288 -18.25 4.05 14.98
N GLU A 289 -18.65 3.24 13.99
CA GLU A 289 -19.27 3.73 12.76
C GLU A 289 -20.75 4.12 12.95
N GLY A 290 -21.33 3.92 14.15
CA GLY A 290 -22.74 4.18 14.44
C GLY A 290 -23.70 3.33 13.58
N LYS A 291 -23.18 2.29 12.94
CA LYS A 291 -23.90 1.36 12.05
C LYS A 291 -24.49 0.18 12.83
N ASP A 292 -24.45 0.24 14.16
CA ASP A 292 -24.86 -0.86 15.00
C ASP A 292 -26.36 -1.16 14.81
N PRO A 293 -26.71 -2.33 14.23
CA PRO A 293 -28.09 -2.68 13.96
C PRO A 293 -28.87 -2.90 15.27
N GLU A 294 -28.20 -3.25 16.37
CA GLU A 294 -28.85 -3.35 17.67
C GLU A 294 -29.10 -1.99 18.29
N SER A 295 -28.16 -1.04 18.21
CA SER A 295 -28.42 0.31 18.73
C SER A 295 -29.61 0.97 18.01
N ARG A 296 -29.72 0.76 16.69
CA ARG A 296 -30.82 1.30 15.87
C ARG A 296 -32.14 0.60 16.18
N LYS A 297 -32.14 -0.71 16.44
CA LYS A 297 -33.32 -1.47 16.90
C LYS A 297 -33.73 -1.10 18.32
N ARG A 298 -32.78 -0.89 19.24
CA ARG A 298 -33.04 -0.41 20.61
C ARG A 298 -33.65 0.99 20.59
N ARG A 299 -33.10 1.91 19.78
CA ARG A 299 -33.69 3.24 19.54
C ARG A 299 -35.10 3.16 18.95
N LYS A 300 -35.35 2.24 18.00
CA LYS A 300 -36.71 2.01 17.47
C LYS A 300 -37.68 1.44 18.50
N LEU A 301 -37.20 0.55 19.36
CA LEU A 301 -38.01 -0.06 20.42
C LEU A 301 -38.36 0.97 21.51
N GLU A 302 -37.40 1.82 21.88
CA GLU A 302 -37.58 2.91 22.85
C GLU A 302 -38.49 4.03 22.30
N SER A 303 -38.38 4.33 21.00
CA SER A 303 -39.23 5.31 20.30
C SER A 303 -40.68 4.86 20.08
N ASN A 304 -40.96 3.56 20.23
CA ASN A 304 -42.30 3.00 20.05
C ASN A 304 -43.27 3.35 21.19
N TYR A 305 -42.78 3.82 22.35
CA TYR A 305 -43.57 4.24 23.53
C TYR A 305 -44.79 3.35 23.90
N GLY A 306 -44.80 2.08 23.51
CA GLY A 306 -45.90 1.13 23.73
C GLY A 306 -47.07 1.20 22.73
N LEU A 307 -46.99 1.98 21.64
CA LEU A 307 -48.06 2.11 20.64
C LEU A 307 -47.71 1.36 19.34
N GLU A 308 -48.53 0.40 18.91
CA GLU A 308 -48.26 -0.37 17.68
C GLU A 308 -48.19 0.53 16.43
N GLY A 309 -47.01 0.59 15.81
CA GLY A 309 -46.79 1.30 14.54
C GLY A 309 -46.43 2.79 14.65
N TYR A 310 -46.20 3.31 15.86
CA TYR A 310 -45.81 4.70 16.05
C TYR A 310 -44.29 4.84 16.21
N GLU A 311 -43.62 5.49 15.25
CA GLU A 311 -42.20 5.85 15.37
C GLU A 311 -42.13 7.35 15.70
N ALA A 312 -41.73 7.68 16.93
CA ALA A 312 -41.63 9.07 17.35
C ALA A 312 -40.50 9.78 16.57
N PRO A 313 -40.76 10.93 15.95
CA PRO A 313 -39.74 11.75 15.30
C PRO A 313 -38.58 12.09 16.24
N ASP A 314 -37.36 12.17 15.70
CA ASP A 314 -36.12 12.40 16.47
C ASP A 314 -36.22 13.65 17.36
N ASP A 315 -36.84 14.72 16.87
CA ASP A 315 -37.03 15.97 17.62
C ASP A 315 -37.87 15.79 18.90
N ILE A 316 -38.81 14.85 18.89
CA ILE A 316 -39.73 14.56 20.02
C ILE A 316 -39.10 13.52 20.94
N HIS A 317 -38.38 12.54 20.39
CA HIS A 317 -37.69 11.50 21.15
C HIS A 317 -36.49 12.05 21.94
N PHE A 318 -35.76 13.03 21.39
CA PHE A 318 -34.60 13.65 22.06
C PHE A 318 -34.89 14.99 22.74
N ALA A 319 -36.15 15.45 22.72
CA ALA A 319 -36.56 16.65 23.46
C ALA A 319 -36.27 16.52 24.96
N ARG A 320 -35.72 17.59 25.56
CA ARG A 320 -35.49 17.70 27.02
C ARG A 320 -36.30 18.85 27.58
N GLY A 321 -36.90 18.66 28.76
CA GLY A 321 -37.65 19.68 29.48
C GLY A 321 -38.97 19.17 30.05
N ALA A 322 -39.72 20.03 30.74
CA ALA A 322 -40.97 19.70 31.43
C ALA A 322 -42.05 19.10 30.51
N ASN A 323 -42.02 19.46 29.22
CA ASN A 323 -42.95 19.00 28.19
C ASN A 323 -42.41 17.86 27.32
N ALA A 324 -41.26 17.27 27.68
CA ALA A 324 -40.70 16.15 26.94
C ALA A 324 -41.59 14.91 27.06
N VAL A 325 -41.93 14.30 25.92
CA VAL A 325 -42.74 13.08 25.85
C VAL A 325 -41.89 11.83 26.16
N ASN A 326 -40.57 11.94 26.03
CA ASN A 326 -39.63 10.89 26.43
C ASN A 326 -39.45 10.85 27.97
N PRO A 327 -39.67 9.70 28.65
CA PRO A 327 -39.41 9.55 30.09
C PRO A 327 -37.96 9.91 30.48
N LEU A 328 -36.96 9.68 29.61
CA LEU A 328 -35.58 10.10 29.84
C LEU A 328 -35.36 11.61 29.70
N GLY A 329 -36.12 12.26 28.82
CA GLY A 329 -36.07 13.73 28.62
C GLY A 329 -36.80 14.51 29.71
N ARG A 330 -37.69 13.83 30.45
CA ARG A 330 -38.48 14.35 31.56
C ARG A 330 -37.82 14.15 32.93
N ALA A 331 -36.85 13.22 33.04
CA ALA A 331 -36.12 12.96 34.27
C ALA A 331 -35.40 14.23 34.77
N GLY A 332 -35.83 14.75 35.92
CA GLY A 332 -35.30 15.98 36.54
C GLY A 332 -36.09 17.27 36.23
N PHE A 333 -37.15 17.19 35.42
CA PHE A 333 -38.08 18.30 35.14
C PHE A 333 -39.52 17.93 35.55
N ASP A 334 -39.67 17.21 36.66
CA ASP A 334 -40.98 16.86 37.19
C ASP A 334 -41.71 18.14 37.64
N VAL A 335 -42.83 18.42 36.97
CA VAL A 335 -43.74 19.48 37.35
C VAL A 335 -44.46 19.02 38.63
N GLU A 336 -44.18 19.66 39.75
CA GLU A 336 -44.99 19.53 40.96
C GLU A 336 -46.45 19.86 40.61
N TYR A 337 -47.31 18.94 41.02
CA TYR A 337 -48.73 18.88 40.77
C TYR A 337 -49.43 20.24 40.99
N GLN A 338 -49.81 20.95 39.92
CA GLN A 338 -50.68 22.11 40.04
C GLN A 338 -51.93 21.95 39.16
N GLU A 339 -52.97 21.51 39.87
CA GLU A 339 -54.37 21.95 39.81
C GLU A 339 -55.19 21.80 38.51
N ARG A 340 -56.31 21.07 38.68
CA ARG A 340 -57.42 20.93 37.74
C ARG A 340 -57.99 22.32 37.35
N PRO A 341 -58.36 22.57 36.09
CA PRO A 341 -59.03 23.81 35.74
C PRO A 341 -60.50 23.76 36.20
N LEU A 342 -60.88 24.69 37.08
CA LEU A 342 -62.28 25.03 37.35
C LEU A 342 -62.77 26.07 36.33
N ILE A 343 -64.04 25.95 35.93
CA ILE A 343 -64.71 26.87 35.01
C ILE A 343 -65.36 28.00 35.83
N GLU A 344 -65.46 29.17 35.20
CA GLU A 344 -66.53 30.18 35.35
C GLU A 344 -66.17 31.51 36.06
N ASN A 345 -66.05 32.56 35.22
CA ASN A 345 -66.49 33.96 35.39
C ASN A 345 -66.41 34.63 36.77
N GLY A 346 -65.65 35.73 36.86
CA GLY A 346 -65.81 36.73 37.93
C GLY A 346 -64.68 37.77 37.97
N GLU A 347 -65.05 39.04 37.98
CA GLU A 347 -64.22 40.24 37.80
C GLU A 347 -63.21 40.58 38.93
N TYR A 348 -62.14 41.30 38.52
CA TYR A 348 -61.36 42.37 39.18
C TYR A 348 -61.24 42.45 40.72
N SER A 349 -59.99 42.45 41.24
CA SER A 349 -59.43 43.64 41.91
C SER A 349 -57.92 43.54 42.18
N GLU A 350 -57.28 44.60 41.71
CA GLU A 350 -55.95 45.15 41.86
C GLU A 350 -55.50 45.38 43.32
N TYR A 351 -54.21 45.10 43.62
CA TYR A 351 -53.30 45.95 44.40
C TYR A 351 -51.85 45.71 43.92
N SER A 352 -51.21 46.83 43.58
CA SER A 352 -49.81 47.08 43.19
C SER A 352 -48.79 46.65 44.28
N GLU A 353 -47.48 46.48 44.05
CA GLU A 353 -46.54 47.36 43.35
C GLU A 353 -45.16 46.68 43.22
N ALA A 354 -44.45 46.93 42.11
CA ALA A 354 -43.03 46.62 41.91
C ALA A 354 -42.18 47.89 42.18
N PRO A 355 -40.82 47.80 42.20
CA PRO A 355 -40.15 47.97 40.91
C PRO A 355 -38.92 47.08 40.69
N ALA A 356 -38.70 46.77 39.41
CA ALA A 356 -37.47 46.25 38.86
C ALA A 356 -36.53 47.39 38.46
N GLN A 357 -35.22 47.16 38.54
CA GLN A 357 -34.26 47.78 37.64
C GLN A 357 -33.34 46.73 37.00
N ILE A 358 -32.99 47.04 35.77
CA ILE A 358 -32.47 46.23 34.68
C ILE A 358 -30.94 46.25 34.72
N GLU A 359 -30.29 45.11 34.48
CA GLU A 359 -28.93 45.08 33.93
C GLU A 359 -28.76 43.88 32.99
N GLN A 360 -28.50 44.18 31.71
CA GLN A 360 -27.98 43.24 30.71
C GLN A 360 -26.46 43.13 30.88
N PRO A 361 -25.83 41.95 30.77
CA PRO A 361 -24.40 41.89 30.52
C PRO A 361 -24.11 41.85 29.01
N GLN A 362 -23.20 42.75 28.65
CA GLN A 362 -22.57 42.94 27.36
C GLN A 362 -21.90 41.69 26.78
N GLN A 363 -21.96 41.64 25.46
CA GLN A 363 -21.28 40.73 24.58
C GLN A 363 -19.85 41.25 24.34
N GLU A 364 -18.85 40.68 25.02
CA GLU A 364 -17.44 40.94 24.70
C GLU A 364 -16.94 40.01 23.59
N THR A 365 -16.69 40.62 22.44
CA THR A 365 -15.94 40.08 21.31
C THR A 365 -14.45 40.12 21.62
N GLY A 366 -13.76 38.98 21.58
CA GLY A 366 -12.29 38.95 21.52
C GLY A 366 -11.60 37.88 22.35
N GLY A 367 -12.00 36.62 22.24
CA GLY A 367 -11.30 35.51 22.86
C GLY A 367 -11.80 34.18 22.30
N ILE A 368 -10.90 33.27 21.96
CA ILE A 368 -11.14 32.05 21.17
C ILE A 368 -12.00 31.01 21.94
N PHE A 369 -12.39 31.30 23.18
CA PHE A 369 -13.12 30.38 24.05
C PHE A 369 -14.31 31.10 24.71
N SER A 370 -15.51 30.52 24.58
CA SER A 370 -16.74 31.04 25.20
C SER A 370 -16.70 30.90 26.72
N GLY A 371 -17.31 31.82 27.47
CA GLY A 371 -17.27 31.83 28.95
C GLY A 371 -17.75 30.54 29.63
N SER A 372 -18.57 29.74 28.94
CA SER A 372 -18.96 28.40 29.39
C SER A 372 -17.80 27.39 29.42
N THR A 373 -16.82 27.52 28.52
CA THR A 373 -15.66 26.63 28.44
C THR A 373 -14.61 26.94 29.51
N LEU A 374 -14.42 28.22 29.87
CA LEU A 374 -13.54 28.63 30.97
C LEU A 374 -14.11 28.23 32.35
N ALA A 375 -15.44 28.28 32.51
CA ALA A 375 -16.10 27.79 33.72
C ALA A 375 -15.97 26.26 33.90
N ALA A 376 -15.96 25.51 32.79
CA ALA A 376 -15.73 24.07 32.82
C ALA A 376 -14.26 23.72 33.12
N LEU A 377 -13.31 24.48 32.57
CA LEU A 377 -11.87 24.25 32.78
C LEU A 377 -11.43 24.59 34.22
N SER A 378 -11.99 25.63 34.83
CA SER A 378 -11.68 26.01 36.22
C SER A 378 -12.19 25.01 37.26
N LYS A 379 -13.24 24.24 36.94
CA LYS A 379 -13.71 23.11 37.77
C LYS A 379 -12.87 21.85 37.59
N ALA A 380 -12.17 21.70 36.47
CA ALA A 380 -11.23 20.61 36.23
C ALA A 380 -9.85 20.98 36.82
N ARG A 381 -9.67 20.81 38.13
CA ARG A 381 -8.34 20.85 38.77
C ARG A 381 -7.50 19.65 38.32
N VAL A 382 -6.83 19.78 37.17
CA VAL A 382 -5.79 18.85 36.72
C VAL A 382 -4.48 19.25 37.40
N ALA A 383 -4.00 18.42 38.34
CA ALA A 383 -2.67 18.56 38.89
C ALA A 383 -1.65 18.07 37.85
N VAL A 384 -0.97 19.00 37.17
CA VAL A 384 0.14 18.70 36.27
C VAL A 384 1.41 18.58 37.13
N ALA A 385 1.92 17.36 37.29
CA ALA A 385 3.23 17.14 37.90
C ALA A 385 4.32 17.65 36.94
N SER A 386 4.99 18.72 37.33
CA SER A 386 6.20 19.21 36.65
C SER A 386 7.34 18.21 36.85
N LYS A 387 7.73 17.51 35.79
CA LYS A 387 8.92 16.66 35.76
C LYS A 387 10.17 17.58 35.86
N PRO A 388 11.12 17.34 36.78
CA PRO A 388 12.33 18.15 36.85
C PRO A 388 13.17 17.97 35.58
N THR A 389 13.66 19.08 35.06
CA THR A 389 14.64 19.20 33.98
C THR A 389 15.90 18.42 34.33
N ALA A 390 16.23 17.43 33.49
CA ALA A 390 17.51 16.75 33.53
C ALA A 390 18.62 17.75 33.17
N VAL A 391 19.59 17.87 34.08
CA VAL A 391 20.80 18.66 33.90
C VAL A 391 21.59 18.06 32.73
N SER A 392 21.98 18.91 31.79
CA SER A 392 22.90 18.61 30.70
C SER A 392 24.19 18.00 31.26
N ALA A 393 24.47 16.75 30.87
CA ALA A 393 25.77 16.14 31.05
C ALA A 393 26.85 17.01 30.37
N GLY A 394 27.77 17.54 31.17
CA GLY A 394 28.98 18.18 30.68
C GLY A 394 29.90 17.19 29.95
N PRO A 395 30.90 17.70 29.22
CA PRO A 395 31.77 16.86 28.40
C PRO A 395 32.75 16.08 29.28
N LEU A 396 32.54 14.76 29.38
CA LEU A 396 33.48 13.81 29.96
C LEU A 396 34.41 13.30 28.85
N VAL A 397 35.50 14.03 28.59
CA VAL A 397 36.76 13.44 28.10
C VAL A 397 37.90 14.23 28.75
N ALA A 398 38.28 13.81 29.96
CA ALA A 398 39.58 14.16 30.51
C ALA A 398 40.62 13.27 29.81
N TYR A 399 41.59 13.92 29.17
CA TYR A 399 42.82 13.33 28.68
C TYR A 399 43.63 12.83 29.89
N ASP A 400 43.78 11.53 30.03
CA ASP A 400 44.76 10.92 30.92
C ASP A 400 45.34 9.70 30.18
N SER A 401 46.35 9.98 29.35
CA SER A 401 47.24 8.96 28.80
C SER A 401 48.60 9.26 29.37
N ASP A 402 48.79 8.70 30.56
CA ASP A 402 50.05 8.57 31.26
C ASP A 402 51.08 7.86 30.37
N SER A 403 52.29 8.38 30.46
CA SER A 403 53.50 7.86 29.86
C SER A 403 54.16 7.00 30.92
N ASP A 404 54.36 5.71 30.66
CA ASP A 404 55.54 4.92 31.02
C ASP A 404 55.23 3.41 30.87
N ASP A 405 56.00 2.74 30.00
CA ASP A 405 56.84 1.57 30.30
C ASP A 405 57.01 0.59 29.11
N GLU A 406 58.31 0.35 28.84
CA GLU A 406 59.00 -0.66 28.00
C GLU A 406 59.01 -0.57 26.46
#